data_AF-A0A7S3HA78-F1
#
_entry.id   AF-A0A7S3HA78-F1
#
_cell.length_a   1.000
_cell.length_b   1.000
_cell.length_c   1.000
_cell.angle_alpha   90.00
_cell.angle_beta   90.00
_cell.angle_gamma   90.00
#
_symmetry.space_group_name_H-M   'P 1'
#
loop_
_entity.id
_entity.type
_entity.pdbx_description
1 polymer ?
#
loop_
_entity_poly.entity_id
_entity_poly.type
_entity_poly.pdbx_seq_one_letter_code
_entity_poly.pdbx_strand_id
1 'polypeptide(L)'
;FSAYFGGLFILVGCLILWRVTSHQALDPLPMPKLYLSTFAGLIILSGLLCFLLDRKVFIGLRPWMKVPLYTILGSAVSFAMTFAIVDVLNYVVGLCQVSVSKPIVESSQQVLLVLGVSLAMGLAFGFTFGVLDVEDEDQFHLRMALLRDERYSEPVGAFLGALAGFGLEFVRQKDDYSMLAAGKTEFDEDI
;
A
#
# COMPACT_ATOMS: atom_id res chain seq x y z
N PHE A 1 -13.75 -11.85 -13.26
CA PHE A 1 -13.23 -11.28 -12.00
C PHE A 1 -11.74 -10.97 -12.12
N SER A 2 -10.87 -11.95 -12.37
CA SER A 2 -9.41 -11.73 -12.49
C SER A 2 -9.01 -10.66 -13.51
N ALA A 3 -9.62 -10.65 -14.71
CA ALA A 3 -9.34 -9.63 -15.73
C ALA A 3 -9.69 -8.19 -15.30
N TYR A 4 -10.76 -8.02 -14.53
CA TYR A 4 -11.19 -6.71 -14.00
C TYR A 4 -10.21 -6.23 -12.93
N PHE A 5 -9.85 -7.12 -11.99
CA PHE A 5 -8.88 -6.84 -10.94
C PHE A 5 -7.47 -6.56 -11.50
N GLY A 6 -7.03 -7.35 -12.48
CA GLY A 6 -5.77 -7.14 -13.19
C GLY A 6 -5.74 -5.81 -13.94
N GLY A 7 -6.84 -5.46 -14.63
CA GLY A 7 -6.99 -4.17 -15.29
C GLY A 7 -6.91 -2.99 -14.30
N LEU A 8 -7.55 -3.11 -13.13
CA LEU A 8 -7.45 -2.10 -12.08
C LEU A 8 -6.02 -1.93 -11.54
N PHE A 9 -5.27 -3.02 -11.30
CA PHE A 9 -3.88 -2.91 -10.86
C PHE A 9 -2.96 -2.30 -11.90
N ILE A 10 -3.14 -2.64 -13.18
CA ILE A 10 -2.39 -1.99 -14.24
C ILE A 10 -2.72 -0.50 -14.27
N LEU A 11 -3.99 -0.11 -14.19
CA LEU A 11 -4.41 1.28 -14.19
C LEU A 11 -3.81 2.05 -13.00
N VAL A 12 -3.96 1.53 -11.78
CA VAL A 12 -3.44 2.15 -10.55
C VAL A 12 -1.90 2.22 -10.58
N GLY A 13 -1.22 1.15 -10.99
CA GLY A 13 0.24 1.13 -11.13
C GLY A 13 0.73 2.16 -12.16
N CYS A 14 0.04 2.29 -13.29
CA CYS A 14 0.33 3.31 -14.31
C CYS A 14 0.08 4.72 -13.78
N LEU A 15 -1.00 4.97 -13.02
CA LEU A 15 -1.26 6.27 -12.38
C LEU A 15 -0.16 6.64 -11.38
N ILE A 16 0.31 5.67 -10.58
CA ILE A 16 1.41 5.89 -9.63
C ILE A 16 2.71 6.20 -10.39
N LEU A 17 3.06 5.44 -11.43
CA LEU A 17 4.22 5.75 -12.27
C LEU A 17 4.11 7.12 -12.93
N TRP A 18 2.93 7.46 -13.45
CA TRP A 18 2.66 8.78 -14.03
C TRP A 18 2.89 9.88 -13.00
N ARG A 19 2.34 9.74 -11.79
CA ARG A 19 2.53 10.71 -10.71
C ARG A 19 4.00 10.87 -10.32
N VAL A 20 4.71 9.76 -10.13
CA VAL A 20 6.14 9.74 -9.78
C VAL A 20 6.96 10.44 -10.85
N THR A 21 6.64 10.21 -12.13
CA THR A 21 7.34 10.83 -13.26
C THR A 21 6.97 12.31 -13.41
N SER A 22 5.71 12.68 -13.15
CA SER A 22 5.23 14.07 -13.26
C SER A 22 5.82 14.99 -12.19
N HIS A 23 6.00 14.53 -10.96
CA HIS A 23 6.65 15.31 -9.89
C HIS A 23 8.17 15.47 -10.08
N GLN A 24 8.82 14.76 -11.02
CA GLN A 24 10.25 14.93 -11.31
C GLN A 24 10.57 16.23 -12.05
N ALA A 25 9.60 16.90 -12.66
CA ALA A 25 9.86 18.08 -13.49
C ALA A 25 10.33 19.31 -12.67
N LEU A 26 10.13 19.32 -11.35
CA LEU A 26 10.43 20.48 -10.49
C LEU A 26 11.64 20.30 -9.55
N ASP A 27 11.88 19.11 -8.94
CA ASP A 27 12.98 18.95 -7.95
C ASP A 27 13.75 17.60 -8.01
N PRO A 28 15.10 17.62 -8.03
CA PRO A 28 15.94 16.43 -8.07
C PRO A 28 16.37 15.96 -6.67
N LEU A 29 15.50 15.26 -5.92
CA LEU A 29 15.93 14.46 -4.74
C LEU A 29 16.04 12.94 -5.06
N PRO A 30 17.00 12.19 -4.47
CA PRO A 30 17.56 10.98 -5.11
C PRO A 30 17.15 9.60 -4.57
N MET A 31 16.46 9.47 -3.43
CA MET A 31 16.18 8.16 -2.79
C MET A 31 14.71 7.65 -2.82
N PRO A 32 13.65 8.47 -2.70
CA PRO A 32 12.28 7.93 -2.66
C PRO A 32 11.82 7.39 -4.04
N LYS A 33 12.46 7.84 -5.13
CA LYS A 33 12.08 7.52 -6.51
C LYS A 33 12.26 6.04 -6.85
N LEU A 34 13.37 5.44 -6.43
CA LEU A 34 13.65 4.04 -6.73
C LEU A 34 12.63 3.13 -6.05
N TYR A 35 12.36 3.34 -4.77
CA TYR A 35 11.38 2.55 -4.03
C TYR A 35 9.99 2.67 -4.66
N LEU A 36 9.44 3.88 -4.81
CA LEU A 36 8.10 4.06 -5.40
C LEU A 36 7.98 3.50 -6.82
N SER A 37 9.04 3.62 -7.64
CA SER A 37 9.07 3.07 -9.00
C SER A 37 9.13 1.53 -8.99
N THR A 38 9.98 0.93 -8.15
CA THR A 38 10.04 -0.53 -7.97
C THR A 38 8.68 -1.07 -7.52
N PHE A 39 7.99 -0.37 -6.62
CA PHE A 39 6.67 -0.80 -6.16
C PHE A 39 5.58 -0.66 -7.22
N ALA A 40 5.55 0.44 -7.97
CA ALA A 40 4.60 0.57 -9.07
C ALA A 40 4.84 -0.52 -10.13
N GLY A 41 6.11 -0.89 -10.36
CA GLY A 41 6.48 -2.06 -11.16
C GLY A 41 5.93 -3.38 -10.60
N LEU A 42 6.01 -3.59 -9.28
CA LEU A 42 5.43 -4.77 -8.61
C LEU A 42 3.90 -4.83 -8.73
N ILE A 43 3.21 -3.70 -8.66
CA ILE A 43 1.74 -3.63 -8.86
C ILE A 43 1.38 -3.98 -10.30
N ILE A 44 2.09 -3.44 -11.29
CA ILE A 44 1.85 -3.74 -12.70
C ILE A 44 2.15 -5.21 -12.99
N LEU A 45 3.26 -5.73 -12.46
CA LEU A 45 3.60 -7.16 -12.57
C LEU A 45 2.52 -8.03 -11.94
N SER A 46 2.00 -7.65 -10.77
CA SER A 46 0.89 -8.35 -10.12
C SER A 46 -0.38 -8.29 -10.95
N GLY A 47 -0.69 -7.15 -11.58
CA GLY A 47 -1.80 -7.01 -12.51
C GLY A 47 -1.68 -7.90 -13.75
N LEU A 48 -0.47 -8.03 -14.32
CA LEU A 48 -0.17 -8.96 -15.41
C LEU A 48 -0.29 -10.42 -14.95
N LEU A 49 0.16 -10.73 -13.73
CA LEU A 49 -0.01 -12.06 -13.13
C LEU A 49 -1.49 -12.40 -12.93
N CYS A 50 -2.37 -11.44 -12.61
CA CYS A 50 -3.82 -11.66 -12.58
C CYS A 50 -4.38 -12.10 -13.94
N PHE A 51 -3.87 -11.56 -15.05
CA PHE A 51 -4.29 -11.99 -16.40
C PHE A 51 -3.77 -13.39 -16.75
N LEU A 52 -2.57 -13.74 -16.28
CA LEU A 52 -2.00 -15.09 -16.41
C LEU A 52 -2.71 -16.11 -15.51
N LEU A 53 -3.36 -15.65 -14.44
CA LEU A 53 -4.25 -16.42 -13.56
C LEU A 53 -5.60 -16.77 -14.20
N ASP A 54 -5.64 -16.97 -15.51
CA ASP A 54 -6.86 -17.43 -16.16
C ASP A 54 -7.16 -18.88 -15.74
N ARG A 55 -8.47 -19.16 -15.62
CA ARG A 55 -9.08 -20.26 -14.85
C ARG A 55 -8.58 -21.68 -15.19
N LYS A 56 -7.88 -21.85 -16.32
CA LYS A 56 -7.40 -23.14 -16.84
C LYS A 56 -5.99 -23.50 -16.36
N VAL A 57 -5.14 -22.52 -16.04
CA VAL A 57 -3.77 -22.78 -15.54
C VAL A 57 -3.79 -23.11 -14.05
N PHE A 58 -4.78 -22.58 -13.33
CA PHE A 58 -4.88 -22.66 -11.88
C PHE A 58 -5.27 -24.05 -11.34
N ILE A 59 -6.10 -24.80 -12.07
CA ILE A 59 -6.59 -26.13 -11.68
C ILE A 59 -5.45 -27.18 -11.60
N GLY A 60 -4.30 -26.93 -12.24
CA GLY A 60 -3.15 -27.84 -12.24
C GLY A 60 -1.99 -27.42 -11.34
N LEU A 61 -2.09 -26.27 -10.65
CA LEU A 61 -0.98 -25.71 -9.88
C LEU A 61 -0.88 -26.37 -8.49
N ARG A 62 0.35 -26.71 -8.09
CA ARG A 62 0.61 -27.26 -6.76
C ARG A 62 0.30 -26.22 -5.67
N PRO A 63 -0.23 -26.61 -4.49
CA PRO A 63 -0.55 -25.69 -3.39
C PRO A 63 0.61 -24.77 -3.00
N TRP A 64 1.85 -25.28 -3.08
CA TRP A 64 3.08 -24.52 -2.77
C TRP A 64 3.35 -23.32 -3.67
N MET A 65 2.83 -23.31 -4.90
CA MET A 65 2.95 -22.17 -5.83
C MET A 65 1.75 -21.22 -5.74
N LYS A 66 0.62 -21.73 -5.21
CA LYS A 66 -0.60 -20.95 -4.98
C LYS A 66 -0.39 -19.92 -3.85
N VAL A 67 0.18 -20.36 -2.73
CA VAL A 67 0.48 -19.50 -1.56
C VAL A 67 1.31 -18.24 -1.92
N PRO A 68 2.51 -18.35 -2.51
CA PRO A 68 3.33 -17.17 -2.81
C PRO A 68 2.65 -16.24 -3.82
N LEU A 69 1.84 -16.78 -4.73
CA LEU A 69 1.09 -15.97 -5.69
C LEU A 69 0.04 -15.10 -4.99
N TYR A 70 -0.75 -15.67 -4.08
CA TYR A 70 -1.69 -14.88 -3.25
C TYR A 70 -0.98 -13.92 -2.31
N THR A 71 0.21 -14.28 -1.84
CA THR A 71 1.01 -13.39 -0.98
C THR A 71 1.47 -12.15 -1.74
N ILE A 72 1.97 -12.33 -2.98
CA ILE A 72 2.35 -11.22 -3.86
C ILE A 72 1.12 -10.39 -4.24
N LEU A 73 0.02 -11.06 -4.61
CA LEU A 73 -1.24 -10.40 -4.93
C LEU A 73 -1.74 -9.54 -3.75
N GLY A 74 -1.82 -10.13 -2.55
CA GLY A 74 -2.24 -9.45 -1.33
C GLY A 74 -1.35 -8.26 -0.98
N SER A 75 -0.03 -8.40 -1.17
CA SER A 75 0.92 -7.29 -1.00
C SER A 75 0.66 -6.12 -1.96
N ALA A 76 0.38 -6.41 -3.24
CA ALA A 76 0.07 -5.39 -4.23
C ALA A 76 -1.28 -4.70 -3.95
N VAL A 77 -2.30 -5.46 -3.53
CA VAL A 77 -3.62 -4.91 -3.17
C VAL A 77 -3.51 -3.96 -1.97
N SER A 78 -2.89 -4.44 -0.89
CA SER A 78 -2.73 -3.69 0.36
C SER A 78 -2.00 -2.37 0.13
N PHE A 79 -0.94 -2.43 -0.67
CA PHE A 79 -0.18 -1.26 -1.07
C PHE A 79 -1.03 -0.25 -1.86
N ALA A 80 -1.69 -0.72 -2.94
CA ALA A 80 -2.53 0.13 -3.78
C ALA A 80 -3.64 0.81 -2.97
N MET A 81 -4.28 0.07 -2.06
CA MET A 81 -5.31 0.58 -1.17
C MET A 81 -4.74 1.63 -0.20
N THR A 82 -3.56 1.38 0.37
CA THR A 82 -2.92 2.32 1.29
C THR A 82 -2.59 3.65 0.59
N PHE A 83 -2.03 3.60 -0.62
CA PHE A 83 -1.79 4.82 -1.41
C PHE A 83 -3.08 5.56 -1.75
N ALA A 84 -4.12 4.84 -2.18
CA ALA A 84 -5.41 5.45 -2.48
C ALA A 84 -6.00 6.14 -1.24
N ILE A 85 -5.92 5.51 -0.05
CA ILE A 85 -6.38 6.11 1.21
C ILE A 85 -5.56 7.35 1.55
N VAL A 86 -4.23 7.28 1.48
CA VAL A 86 -3.35 8.44 1.75
C VAL A 86 -3.66 9.59 0.79
N ASP A 87 -3.87 9.32 -0.48
CA ASP A 87 -4.21 10.34 -1.47
C ASP A 87 -5.59 10.95 -1.23
N VAL A 88 -6.59 10.15 -0.87
CA VAL A 88 -7.92 10.65 -0.49
C VAL A 88 -7.83 11.50 0.79
N LEU A 89 -7.08 11.06 1.80
CA LEU A 89 -6.89 11.81 3.04
C LEU A 89 -6.20 13.15 2.77
N ASN A 90 -5.13 13.15 1.97
CA ASN A 90 -4.44 14.37 1.55
C ASN A 90 -5.37 15.30 0.77
N TYR A 91 -6.20 14.77 -0.13
CA TYR A 91 -7.18 15.55 -0.88
C TYR A 91 -8.25 16.17 0.03
N VAL A 92 -8.85 15.38 0.92
CA VAL A 92 -9.90 15.84 1.85
C VAL A 92 -9.36 16.90 2.81
N VAL A 93 -8.16 16.69 3.35
CA VAL A 93 -7.52 17.66 4.25
C VAL A 93 -7.16 18.95 3.52
N GLY A 94 -6.69 18.84 2.28
CA GLY A 94 -6.45 20.00 1.41
C GLY A 94 -7.71 20.81 1.12
N LEU A 95 -8.90 20.17 1.05
CA LEU A 95 -10.18 20.89 0.91
C LEU A 95 -10.60 21.62 2.19
N CYS A 96 -10.17 21.13 3.36
CA CYS A 96 -10.53 21.71 4.66
C CYS A 96 -9.56 22.80 5.14
N GLN A 97 -8.47 23.05 4.43
CA GLN A 97 -7.46 24.06 4.81
C GLN A 97 -7.56 25.32 3.95
N VAL A 98 -7.62 26.49 4.61
CA VAL A 98 -7.81 27.82 3.97
C VAL A 98 -6.48 28.57 3.75
N SER A 99 -5.36 28.00 4.21
CA SER A 99 -4.00 28.52 4.00
C SER A 99 -3.03 27.38 3.75
N VAL A 100 -2.01 27.66 2.96
CA VAL A 100 -0.91 26.78 2.57
C VAL A 100 -0.32 26.13 3.82
N SER A 101 -0.78 24.94 4.16
CA SER A 101 -0.28 24.19 5.31
C SER A 101 0.00 22.76 4.89
N LYS A 102 1.05 22.21 5.49
CA LYS A 102 1.79 21.04 5.02
C LYS A 102 0.90 19.78 4.92
N PRO A 103 1.00 18.98 3.85
CA PRO A 103 0.23 17.75 3.71
C PRO A 103 0.58 16.73 4.82
N ILE A 104 -0.38 15.87 5.19
CA ILE A 104 -0.26 14.94 6.34
C ILE A 104 0.91 13.95 6.21
N VAL A 105 1.32 13.62 4.98
CA VAL A 105 2.45 12.74 4.70
C VAL A 105 3.42 13.46 3.76
N GLU A 106 4.34 14.22 4.33
CA GLU A 106 5.35 14.98 3.57
C GLU A 106 6.75 14.33 3.64
N SER A 107 7.09 13.72 4.78
CA SER A 107 8.44 13.21 5.02
C SER A 107 8.69 11.85 4.37
N SER A 108 9.86 11.70 3.72
CA SER A 108 10.28 10.43 3.10
C SER A 108 10.29 9.26 4.10
N GLN A 109 10.51 9.54 5.39
CA GLN A 109 10.49 8.53 6.45
C GLN A 109 9.05 8.08 6.78
N GLN A 110 8.08 8.99 6.75
CA GLN A 110 6.66 8.68 6.95
C GLN A 110 6.12 7.81 5.81
N VAL A 111 6.46 8.15 4.56
CA VAL A 111 6.11 7.34 3.40
C VAL A 111 6.68 5.93 3.53
N LEU A 112 7.96 5.80 3.88
CA LEU A 112 8.61 4.49 4.04
C LEU A 112 7.98 3.64 5.16
N LEU A 113 7.56 4.28 6.26
CA LEU A 113 6.88 3.60 7.38
C LEU A 113 5.52 3.06 6.94
N VAL A 114 4.70 3.90 6.30
CA VAL A 114 3.41 3.50 5.73
C VAL A 114 3.58 2.38 4.70
N LEU A 115 4.62 2.47 3.87
CA LEU A 115 5.01 1.44 2.90
C LEU A 115 5.31 0.10 3.59
N GLY A 116 6.17 0.13 4.60
CA GLY A 116 6.60 -1.05 5.33
C GLY A 116 5.43 -1.74 6.02
N VAL A 117 4.53 -0.97 6.65
CA VAL A 117 3.35 -1.54 7.30
C VAL A 117 2.35 -2.08 6.27
N SER A 118 2.10 -1.38 5.16
CA SER A 118 1.20 -1.86 4.11
C SER A 118 1.70 -3.16 3.46
N LEU A 119 3.03 -3.30 3.29
CA LEU A 119 3.67 -4.52 2.82
C LEU A 119 3.46 -5.65 3.84
N ALA A 120 3.78 -5.43 5.12
CA ALA A 120 3.60 -6.41 6.17
C ALA A 120 2.14 -6.89 6.28
N MET A 121 1.19 -5.95 6.18
CA MET A 121 -0.24 -6.24 6.19
C MET A 121 -0.65 -7.09 4.97
N GLY A 122 -0.23 -6.71 3.77
CA GLY A 122 -0.55 -7.46 2.55
C GLY A 122 0.12 -8.83 2.47
N LEU A 123 1.32 -8.99 3.04
CA LEU A 123 1.98 -10.28 3.20
C LEU A 123 1.18 -11.18 4.17
N ALA A 124 0.79 -10.64 5.33
CA ALA A 124 0.02 -11.41 6.32
C ALA A 124 -1.33 -11.86 5.76
N PHE A 125 -2.08 -10.96 5.12
CA PHE A 125 -3.37 -11.28 4.53
C PHE A 125 -3.25 -12.21 3.32
N GLY A 126 -2.34 -11.93 2.38
CA GLY A 126 -2.14 -12.76 1.21
C GLY A 126 -1.63 -14.17 1.54
N PHE A 127 -0.78 -14.31 2.56
CA PHE A 127 -0.36 -15.61 3.07
C PHE A 127 -1.52 -16.37 3.71
N THR A 128 -2.32 -15.70 4.54
CA THR A 128 -3.48 -16.32 5.20
C THR A 128 -4.51 -16.80 4.18
N PHE A 129 -4.84 -15.98 3.17
CA PHE A 129 -5.69 -16.39 2.04
C PHE A 129 -5.11 -17.55 1.24
N GLY A 130 -3.80 -17.56 0.99
CA GLY A 130 -3.13 -18.63 0.27
C GLY A 130 -3.12 -19.96 1.03
N VAL A 131 -2.96 -19.93 2.36
CA VAL A 131 -2.90 -21.15 3.21
C VAL A 131 -4.28 -21.73 3.48
N LEU A 132 -5.31 -20.89 3.64
CA LEU A 132 -6.69 -21.33 3.89
C LEU A 132 -7.36 -21.96 2.67
N ASP A 133 -6.72 -21.87 1.49
CA ASP A 133 -7.18 -22.47 0.24
C ASP A 133 -8.66 -22.17 -0.08
N VAL A 134 -9.10 -20.96 0.26
CA VAL A 134 -10.51 -20.52 0.30
C VAL A 134 -11.23 -20.68 -1.06
N GLU A 135 -10.47 -20.76 -2.15
CA GLU A 135 -11.00 -20.94 -3.51
C GLU A 135 -11.43 -22.37 -3.86
N ASP A 136 -10.88 -23.38 -3.17
CA ASP A 136 -11.17 -24.81 -3.44
C ASP A 136 -12.22 -25.40 -2.47
N GLU A 137 -12.71 -24.62 -1.50
CA GLU A 137 -13.87 -24.99 -0.68
C GLU A 137 -15.19 -24.76 -1.43
N ASP A 138 -16.13 -25.72 -1.32
CA ASP A 138 -17.48 -25.63 -1.90
C ASP A 138 -18.18 -24.31 -1.50
N GLN A 139 -18.99 -23.73 -2.40
CA GLN A 139 -19.64 -22.42 -2.21
C GLN A 139 -20.41 -22.25 -0.87
N PHE A 140 -20.86 -23.35 -0.25
CA PHE A 140 -21.53 -23.33 1.05
C PHE A 140 -20.57 -23.17 2.24
N HIS A 141 -19.34 -23.66 2.12
CA HIS A 141 -18.27 -23.53 3.12
C HIS A 141 -17.54 -22.20 3.02
N LEU A 142 -17.57 -21.55 1.85
CA LEU A 142 -16.96 -20.24 1.60
C LEU A 142 -17.35 -19.18 2.65
N ARG A 143 -18.62 -19.12 3.06
CA ARG A 143 -19.08 -18.15 4.07
C ARG A 143 -18.47 -18.41 5.45
N MET A 144 -18.33 -19.68 5.82
CA MET A 144 -17.69 -20.07 7.09
C MET A 144 -16.18 -19.84 7.06
N ALA A 145 -15.53 -20.07 5.91
CA ALA A 145 -14.12 -19.75 5.70
C ALA A 145 -13.87 -18.24 5.78
N LEU A 146 -14.71 -17.42 5.15
CA LEU A 146 -14.62 -15.96 5.20
C LEU A 146 -14.84 -15.41 6.62
N LEU A 147 -15.81 -15.93 7.37
CA LEU A 147 -16.04 -15.54 8.77
C LEU A 147 -14.87 -15.95 9.68
N ARG A 148 -14.24 -17.10 9.41
CA ARG A 148 -13.03 -17.52 10.12
C ARG A 148 -11.86 -16.61 9.81
N ASP A 149 -11.70 -16.22 8.54
CA ASP A 149 -10.65 -15.33 8.07
C ASP A 149 -10.81 -13.90 8.64
N GLU A 150 -12.02 -13.35 8.64
CA GLU A 150 -12.34 -12.05 9.25
C GLU A 150 -11.85 -11.99 10.71
N ARG A 151 -12.10 -13.05 11.49
CA ARG A 151 -11.71 -13.13 12.90
C ARG A 151 -10.19 -13.16 13.13
N TYR A 152 -9.40 -13.65 12.17
CA TYR A 152 -7.94 -13.64 12.25
C TYR A 152 -7.34 -12.34 11.67
N SER A 153 -7.96 -11.81 10.63
CA SER A 153 -7.50 -10.61 9.91
C SER A 153 -7.72 -9.33 10.73
N GLU A 154 -8.85 -9.22 11.43
CA GLU A 154 -9.20 -8.06 12.25
C GLU A 154 -8.14 -7.71 13.33
N PRO A 155 -7.70 -8.62 14.22
CA PRO A 155 -6.71 -8.29 15.24
C PRO A 155 -5.34 -7.96 14.65
N VAL A 156 -4.95 -8.63 13.55
CA VAL A 156 -3.68 -8.36 12.86
C VAL A 156 -3.70 -6.97 12.24
N GLY A 157 -4.80 -6.62 11.57
CA GLY A 157 -5.02 -5.29 11.01
C GLY A 157 -5.04 -4.19 12.08
N ALA A 158 -5.76 -4.41 13.18
CA ALA A 158 -5.83 -3.45 14.29
C ALA A 158 -4.46 -3.21 14.93
N PHE A 159 -3.68 -4.28 15.15
CA PHE A 159 -2.35 -4.19 15.73
C PHE A 159 -1.37 -3.45 14.80
N LEU A 160 -1.31 -3.84 13.52
CA LEU A 160 -0.45 -3.20 12.53
C LEU A 160 -0.86 -1.73 12.29
N GLY A 161 -2.15 -1.44 12.26
CA GLY A 161 -2.69 -0.08 12.14
C GLY A 161 -2.31 0.80 13.34
N ALA A 162 -2.42 0.28 14.56
CA ALA A 162 -1.98 0.98 15.77
C ALA A 162 -0.47 1.27 15.76
N LEU A 163 0.34 0.29 15.34
CA LEU A 163 1.78 0.47 15.15
C LEU A 163 2.10 1.52 14.09
N ALA A 164 1.40 1.51 12.96
CA ALA A 164 1.55 2.53 11.92
C ALA A 164 1.22 3.92 12.44
N GLY A 165 0.08 4.09 13.12
CA GLY A 165 -0.35 5.38 13.66
C GLY A 165 0.64 5.93 14.70
N PHE A 166 1.08 5.08 15.64
CA PHE A 166 2.08 5.48 16.63
C PHE A 166 3.44 5.81 15.97
N GLY A 167 3.89 4.97 15.04
CA GLY A 167 5.13 5.19 14.32
C GLY A 167 5.11 6.47 13.49
N LEU A 168 3.98 6.78 12.86
CA LEU A 168 3.80 8.00 12.09
C LEU A 168 3.90 9.25 12.96
N GLU A 169 3.22 9.26 14.12
CA GLU A 169 3.30 10.36 15.08
C GLU A 169 4.70 10.50 15.68
N PHE A 170 5.38 9.38 15.95
CA PHE A 170 6.75 9.40 16.46
C PHE A 170 7.74 10.00 15.45
N VAL A 171 7.62 9.63 14.16
CA VAL A 171 8.42 10.22 13.09
C VAL A 171 8.09 11.71 12.93
N ARG A 172 6.80 12.08 13.01
CA ARG A 172 6.36 13.48 12.93
C ARG A 172 6.99 14.33 14.02
N GLN A 173 6.93 13.89 15.28
CA GLN A 173 7.56 14.61 16.39
C GLN A 173 9.07 14.76 16.20
N LYS A 174 9.75 13.70 15.74
CA LYS A 174 11.20 13.74 15.48
C LYS A 174 11.56 14.76 14.40
N ASP A 175 10.78 14.84 13.33
CA ASP A 175 11.00 15.81 12.26
C ASP A 175 10.79 17.24 12.79
N ASP A 176 9.75 17.49 13.59
CA ASP A 176 9.49 18.78 14.25
C ASP A 176 10.68 19.22 15.14
N TYR A 177 11.23 18.31 15.96
CA TYR A 177 12.40 18.59 16.81
C TYR A 177 13.67 18.87 15.99
N SER A 178 13.85 18.17 14.86
CA SER A 178 15.01 18.36 13.99
C SER A 178 14.99 19.72 13.28
N MET A 179 13.81 20.20 12.89
CA MET A 179 13.61 21.51 12.27
C MET A 179 13.90 22.65 13.27
N LEU A 180 13.42 22.51 14.51
CA LEU A 180 13.74 23.42 15.61
C LEU A 180 15.25 23.44 15.96
N ALA A 181 15.91 22.28 15.98
CA ALA A 181 17.34 22.17 16.26
C ALA A 181 18.22 22.74 15.13
N ALA A 182 17.72 22.71 13.88
CA ALA A 182 18.38 23.31 12.73
C ALA A 182 18.22 24.84 12.65
N GLY A 183 17.49 25.46 13.60
CA GLY A 183 17.28 26.91 13.67
C GLY A 183 16.44 27.48 12.53
N LYS A 184 15.80 26.64 11.71
CA LYS A 184 14.82 27.06 10.71
C LYS A 184 13.48 27.22 11.40
N THR A 185 13.10 28.45 11.70
CA THR A 185 11.72 28.72 12.08
C THR A 185 10.85 28.74 10.82
N GLU A 186 9.57 28.40 10.94
CA GLU A 186 8.60 28.44 9.83
C GLU A 186 8.49 29.83 9.18
N PHE A 187 9.03 30.87 9.83
CA PHE A 187 9.12 32.25 9.35
C PHE A 187 10.38 32.58 8.52
N ASP A 188 11.38 31.69 8.47
CA ASP A 188 12.63 31.94 7.73
C ASP A 188 12.57 31.49 6.25
N GLU A 189 11.47 30.86 5.80
CA GLU A 189 11.29 30.47 4.39
C GLU A 189 10.66 31.56 3.51
N ASP A 190 10.17 32.66 4.12
CA ASP A 190 9.49 33.77 3.42
C ASP A 190 10.36 35.04 3.22
N ILE A 191 11.69 34.97 3.40
CA ILE A 191 12.63 36.10 3.16
C ILE A 191 13.62 35.78 2.03
#